data_AF-A0A163IPR8-F1
#
_entry.id   AF-A0A163IPR8-F1
#
_cell.length_a   1.000
_cell.length_b   1.000
_cell.length_c   1.000
_cell.angle_alpha   90.00
_cell.angle_beta   90.00
_cell.angle_gamma   90.00
#
_symmetry.space_group_name_H-M   'P 1'
#
loop_
_entity.id
_entity.type
_entity.pdbx_description
1 polymer ?
#
loop_
_entity_poly.entity_id
_entity_poly.type
_entity_poly.pdbx_seq_one_letter_code
_entity_poly.pdbx_strand_id
1 'polypeptide(L)'
;KSLWDRSKLTPSYHSDNSYYDFEESLRKRSFVAIRCCGNEIPKWFSHKSEGCSIKIELPGDWFSTDFLGFALSIVVAKDGFSPHAISSIECKYNFKTSNGESHEVNHPLCNLRRDTMGFESIDSYEVFVLWYNNVFEEVVEGAQSPTAFFKLVTEVNVDFIIRSPYDSESYSEGRYVKRLRN
;
A
#
# COMPACT_ATOMS: atom_id res chain seq x y z
N LYS A 1 -36.62 -22.11 42.79
CA LYS A 1 -35.39 -21.28 42.67
C LYS A 1 -34.57 -21.81 41.51
N SER A 2 -34.73 -21.25 40.32
CA SER A 2 -33.87 -21.49 39.16
C SER A 2 -33.21 -20.16 38.81
N LEU A 3 -31.91 -20.05 39.09
CA LEU A 3 -31.09 -18.87 38.79
C LEU A 3 -30.38 -19.10 37.46
N TRP A 4 -31.04 -18.80 36.34
CA TRP A 4 -30.38 -18.61 35.04
C TRP A 4 -31.24 -17.69 34.17
N ASP A 5 -31.18 -16.39 34.45
CA ASP A 5 -31.74 -15.36 33.58
C ASP A 5 -30.71 -15.06 32.47
N ARG A 6 -31.02 -15.44 31.22
CA ARG A 6 -30.16 -15.23 30.05
C ARG A 6 -30.14 -13.78 29.55
N SER A 7 -30.82 -12.84 30.21
CA SER A 7 -30.93 -11.45 29.77
C SER A 7 -29.71 -10.55 30.08
N LYS A 8 -28.65 -11.07 30.71
CA LYS A 8 -27.49 -10.24 31.16
C LYS A 8 -26.15 -10.49 30.50
N LEU A 9 -26.11 -11.23 29.39
CA LEU A 9 -24.88 -11.33 28.58
C LEU A 9 -25.06 -10.51 27.30
N THR A 10 -24.83 -9.21 27.39
CA THR A 10 -24.46 -8.42 26.21
C THR A 10 -22.96 -8.65 25.99
N PRO A 11 -22.53 -9.30 24.90
CA PRO A 11 -21.13 -9.25 24.52
C PRO A 11 -20.89 -7.80 24.08
N SER A 12 -20.12 -7.04 24.86
CA SER A 12 -19.61 -5.75 24.39
C SER A 12 -18.54 -6.03 23.34
N TYR A 13 -18.99 -6.33 22.12
CA TYR A 13 -18.17 -6.17 20.95
C TYR A 13 -17.95 -4.66 20.81
N HIS A 14 -16.87 -4.16 21.40
CA HIS A 14 -16.17 -3.03 20.78
C HIS A 14 -15.56 -3.59 19.50
N SER A 15 -16.43 -3.82 18.51
CA SER A 15 -16.03 -3.99 17.13
C SER A 15 -15.52 -2.63 16.73
N ASP A 16 -14.20 -2.48 16.64
CA ASP A 16 -13.60 -1.31 16.03
C ASP A 16 -14.25 -1.13 14.65
N ASN A 17 -15.04 -0.07 14.51
CA ASN A 17 -15.74 0.27 13.27
C ASN A 17 -14.78 0.50 12.09
N SER A 18 -13.47 0.56 12.36
CA SER A 18 -12.41 0.70 11.36
C SER A 18 -12.29 -0.50 10.41
N TYR A 19 -12.76 -1.69 10.80
CA TYR A 19 -12.70 -2.86 9.91
C TYR A 19 -13.73 -2.77 8.77
N TYR A 20 -14.96 -2.34 9.08
CA TYR A 20 -16.03 -2.22 8.09
C TYR A 20 -15.85 -1.01 7.17
N ASP A 21 -15.41 0.15 7.68
CA ASP A 21 -15.07 1.31 6.86
C ASP A 21 -13.94 1.01 5.86
N PHE A 22 -13.01 0.14 6.27
CA PHE A 22 -11.86 -0.23 5.46
C PHE A 22 -12.20 -1.23 4.34
N GLU A 23 -13.01 -2.25 4.63
CA GLU A 23 -13.52 -3.15 3.58
C GLU A 23 -14.40 -2.42 2.56
N GLU A 24 -15.17 -1.43 2.99
CA GLU A 24 -15.97 -0.61 2.07
C GLU A 24 -15.10 0.28 1.17
N SER A 25 -13.98 0.80 1.69
CA SER A 25 -12.94 1.51 0.92
C SER A 25 -12.27 0.60 -0.13
N LEU A 26 -11.93 -0.64 0.24
CA LEU A 26 -11.36 -1.62 -0.69
C LEU A 26 -12.36 -2.04 -1.78
N ARG A 27 -13.67 -2.10 -1.47
CA ARG A 27 -14.71 -2.43 -2.47
C ARG A 27 -14.85 -1.38 -3.58
N LYS A 28 -14.39 -0.14 -3.37
CA LYS A 28 -14.44 0.93 -4.38
C LYS A 28 -13.20 1.01 -5.27
N ARG A 29 -12.09 0.34 -4.92
CA ARG A 29 -10.81 0.46 -5.66
C ARG A 29 -10.27 -0.92 -6.03
N SER A 30 -9.93 -1.13 -7.30
CA SER A 30 -9.24 -2.36 -7.73
C SER A 30 -7.77 -2.31 -7.28
N PHE A 31 -7.31 -3.35 -6.61
CA PHE A 31 -5.96 -3.47 -6.08
C PHE A 31 -5.41 -4.89 -6.28
N VAL A 32 -4.11 -5.00 -6.53
CA VAL A 32 -3.37 -6.26 -6.61
C VAL A 32 -2.25 -6.25 -5.58
N ALA A 33 -2.24 -7.26 -4.70
CA ALA A 33 -1.12 -7.60 -3.83
C ALA A 33 -0.64 -9.02 -4.11
N ILE A 34 0.67 -9.15 -4.30
CA ILE A 34 1.36 -10.44 -4.32
C ILE A 34 2.40 -10.40 -3.20
N ARG A 35 2.49 -11.50 -2.44
CA ARG A 35 3.50 -11.73 -1.40
C ARG A 35 4.29 -12.97 -1.80
N CYS A 36 5.60 -12.84 -1.89
CA CYS A 36 6.53 -13.91 -2.25
C CYS A 36 7.60 -14.05 -1.16
N CYS A 37 8.11 -15.26 -0.97
CA CYS A 37 9.29 -15.48 -0.14
C CYS A 37 10.55 -15.15 -0.95
N GLY A 38 11.60 -14.69 -0.28
CA GLY A 38 12.88 -14.34 -0.89
C GLY A 38 13.16 -12.84 -0.88
N ASN A 39 14.28 -12.46 -1.51
CA ASN A 39 14.80 -11.09 -1.56
C ASN A 39 14.94 -10.54 -2.99
N GLU A 40 14.48 -11.29 -4.00
CA GLU A 40 14.62 -10.91 -5.40
C GLU A 40 13.38 -10.19 -5.91
N ILE A 41 13.59 -8.99 -6.44
CA ILE A 41 12.53 -8.20 -7.06
C ILE A 41 12.47 -8.50 -8.56
N PRO A 42 11.26 -8.57 -9.15
CA PRO A 42 11.13 -8.82 -10.58
C PRO A 42 11.93 -7.81 -11.43
N LYS A 43 12.67 -8.31 -12.43
CA LYS A 43 13.58 -7.49 -13.26
C LYS A 43 12.89 -6.39 -14.08
N TRP A 44 11.56 -6.39 -14.18
CA TRP A 44 10.81 -5.40 -14.94
C TRP A 44 10.64 -4.06 -14.20
N PHE A 45 10.92 -4.00 -12.90
CA PHE A 45 10.99 -2.75 -12.13
C PHE A 45 12.13 -1.86 -12.62
N SER A 46 11.83 -0.60 -12.90
CA SER A 46 12.76 0.31 -13.59
C SER A 46 13.43 1.33 -12.67
N HIS A 47 12.91 1.52 -11.47
CA HIS A 47 13.46 2.45 -10.48
C HIS A 47 13.68 1.72 -9.16
N LYS A 48 14.79 2.03 -8.48
CA LYS A 48 15.25 1.43 -7.22
C LYS A 48 15.61 2.54 -6.23
N SER A 49 15.27 2.32 -4.97
CA SER A 49 15.77 3.11 -3.83
C SER A 49 15.98 2.20 -2.61
N GLU A 50 16.86 2.64 -1.71
CA GLU A 50 17.03 2.07 -0.37
C GLU A 50 16.34 3.00 0.65
N GLY A 51 15.80 2.43 1.73
CA GLY A 51 15.04 3.18 2.74
C GLY A 51 13.52 3.18 2.53
N CYS A 52 12.83 4.16 3.10
CA CYS A 52 11.36 4.16 3.19
C CYS A 52 10.64 4.90 2.04
N SER A 53 11.39 5.53 1.14
CA SER A 53 10.83 6.34 0.06
C SER A 53 11.58 6.15 -1.26
N ILE A 54 10.89 6.42 -2.36
CA ILE A 54 11.47 6.44 -3.70
C ILE A 54 10.95 7.63 -4.49
N LYS A 55 11.88 8.47 -4.94
CA LYS A 55 11.61 9.58 -5.84
C LYS A 55 11.83 9.15 -7.28
N ILE A 56 10.91 9.51 -8.16
CA ILE A 56 10.95 9.21 -9.59
C ILE A 56 10.67 10.49 -10.36
N GLU A 57 11.55 10.80 -11.30
CA GLU A 57 11.29 11.82 -12.30
C GLU A 57 10.41 11.23 -13.40
N LEU A 58 9.33 11.93 -13.72
CA LEU A 58 8.37 11.52 -14.73
C LEU A 58 8.71 12.21 -16.05
N PRO A 59 8.69 11.49 -17.18
CA PRO A 59 8.91 12.12 -18.48
C PRO A 59 7.74 13.06 -18.82
N GLY A 60 7.98 13.99 -19.75
CA GLY A 60 6.89 14.79 -20.32
C GLY A 60 5.76 13.91 -20.86
N ASP A 61 4.52 14.36 -20.67
CA ASP A 61 3.30 13.65 -21.11
C ASP A 61 3.19 12.19 -20.60
N TRP A 62 3.75 11.91 -19.41
CA TRP A 62 3.67 10.58 -18.79
C TRP A 62 2.22 10.15 -18.49
N PHE A 63 1.34 11.12 -18.23
CA PHE A 63 -0.07 10.93 -17.88
C PHE A 63 -0.93 10.92 -19.14
N SER A 64 -1.19 9.72 -19.62
CA SER A 64 -1.89 9.42 -20.87
C SER A 64 -3.04 8.42 -20.62
N THR A 65 -3.92 8.23 -21.60
CA THR A 65 -5.11 7.37 -21.45
C THR A 65 -4.78 5.88 -21.31
N ASP A 66 -3.59 5.47 -21.74
CA ASP A 66 -3.07 4.11 -21.58
C ASP A 66 -2.38 3.92 -20.22
N PHE A 67 -2.23 4.95 -19.40
CA PHE A 67 -1.56 4.85 -18.11
C PHE A 67 -2.47 4.18 -17.06
N LEU A 68 -1.93 3.15 -16.42
CA LEU A 68 -2.67 2.31 -15.46
C LEU A 68 -2.27 2.56 -14.00
N GLY A 69 -1.28 3.42 -13.75
CA GLY A 69 -0.73 3.63 -12.42
C GLY A 69 0.68 3.06 -12.24
N PHE A 70 1.10 3.01 -10.98
CA PHE A 70 2.43 2.54 -10.60
C PHE A 70 2.32 1.17 -9.95
N ALA A 71 3.06 0.20 -10.48
CA ALA A 71 3.39 -1.00 -9.75
C ALA A 71 4.55 -0.70 -8.81
N LEU A 72 4.43 -1.16 -7.56
CA LEU A 72 5.41 -0.99 -6.51
C LEU A 72 5.92 -2.37 -6.07
N SER A 73 7.18 -2.45 -5.64
CA SER A 73 7.71 -3.61 -4.96
C SER A 73 8.62 -3.24 -3.82
N ILE A 74 8.61 -4.08 -2.79
CA ILE A 74 9.35 -3.88 -1.56
C ILE A 74 9.89 -5.22 -1.05
N VAL A 75 11.16 -5.22 -0.64
CA VAL A 75 11.78 -6.33 0.09
C VAL A 75 11.83 -5.95 1.57
N VAL A 76 11.30 -6.83 2.41
CA VAL A 76 11.31 -6.67 3.87
C VAL A 76 12.05 -7.84 4.50
N ALA A 77 13.01 -7.52 5.37
CA ALA A 77 13.68 -8.51 6.19
C ALA A 77 12.77 -8.90 7.38
N LYS A 78 12.67 -10.19 7.64
CA LYS A 78 12.05 -10.74 8.85
C LYS A 78 13.06 -10.69 9.97
N ASP A 79 12.67 -10.07 11.07
CA ASP A 79 13.33 -10.36 12.34
C ASP A 79 12.94 -11.78 12.76
N GLY A 80 13.94 -12.63 13.02
CA GLY A 80 13.81 -14.08 13.23
C GLY A 80 12.96 -14.51 14.43
N PHE A 81 12.36 -13.55 15.14
CA PHE A 81 11.52 -13.79 16.32
C PHE A 81 10.00 -13.68 16.06
N SER A 82 9.53 -13.26 14.86
CA SER A 82 8.10 -13.18 14.59
C SER A 82 7.72 -13.56 13.13
N PRO A 83 7.13 -14.75 12.90
CA PRO A 83 6.63 -15.17 11.59
C PRO A 83 5.40 -14.37 11.09
N HIS A 84 4.98 -13.33 11.84
CA HIS A 84 3.83 -12.46 11.53
C HIS A 84 4.20 -10.98 11.38
N ALA A 85 5.43 -10.69 10.94
CA ALA A 85 6.08 -9.38 11.04
C ALA A 85 5.41 -8.19 10.30
N ILE A 86 4.42 -8.40 9.42
CA ILE A 86 3.79 -7.30 8.67
C ILE A 86 2.27 -7.44 8.68
N SER A 87 1.59 -6.50 9.35
CA SER A 87 0.13 -6.41 9.35
C SER A 87 -0.40 -5.73 8.11
N SER A 88 0.28 -4.66 7.67
CA SER A 88 -0.13 -3.90 6.50
C SER A 88 1.00 -3.11 5.85
N ILE A 89 0.83 -2.78 4.57
CA ILE A 89 1.66 -1.83 3.85
C ILE A 89 0.77 -0.68 3.38
N GLU A 90 1.16 0.54 3.72
CA GLU A 90 0.60 1.79 3.18
C GLU A 90 1.54 2.36 2.13
N CYS A 91 0.96 3.01 1.12
CA CYS A 91 1.71 3.75 0.11
C CYS A 91 1.15 5.17 0.01
N LYS A 92 2.02 6.16 0.21
CA LYS A 92 1.70 7.58 0.08
C LYS A 92 2.41 8.14 -1.14
N TYR A 93 1.65 8.77 -2.03
CA TYR A 93 2.17 9.37 -3.24
C TYR A 93 2.19 10.87 -3.07
N ASN A 94 3.36 11.45 -3.29
CA ASN A 94 3.61 12.88 -3.23
C ASN A 94 3.98 13.35 -4.64
N PHE A 95 2.99 13.86 -5.38
CA PHE A 95 3.18 14.38 -6.72
C PHE A 95 3.61 15.84 -6.66
N LYS A 96 4.56 16.24 -7.51
CA LYS A 96 4.96 17.63 -7.64
C LYS A 96 5.10 18.04 -9.08
N THR A 97 4.64 19.25 -9.36
CA THR A 97 4.68 19.90 -10.67
C THR A 97 5.93 20.77 -10.83
N SER A 98 6.22 21.18 -12.06
CA SER A 98 7.35 22.07 -12.35
C SER A 98 7.23 23.46 -11.73
N ASN A 99 6.01 23.91 -11.43
CA ASN A 99 5.74 25.22 -10.81
C ASN A 99 5.87 25.16 -9.27
N GLY A 100 6.12 23.99 -8.69
CA GLY A 100 6.29 23.79 -7.26
C GLY A 100 5.03 23.39 -6.50
N GLU A 101 3.87 23.29 -7.17
CA GLU A 101 2.65 22.74 -6.57
C GLU A 101 2.83 21.25 -6.24
N SER A 102 2.26 20.82 -5.11
CA SER A 102 2.29 19.43 -4.68
C SER A 102 0.91 18.90 -4.32
N HIS A 103 0.70 17.62 -4.57
CA HIS A 103 -0.53 16.92 -4.23
C HIS A 103 -0.22 15.56 -3.64
N GLU A 104 -0.73 15.31 -2.43
CA GLU A 104 -0.61 14.02 -1.75
C GLU A 104 -1.83 13.16 -2.07
N VAL A 105 -1.58 11.89 -2.43
CA VAL A 105 -2.61 10.87 -2.57
C VAL A 105 -2.24 9.69 -1.68
N ASN A 106 -3.17 9.30 -0.81
CA ASN A 106 -2.98 8.17 0.10
C ASN A 106 -3.77 6.96 -0.41
N HIS A 107 -3.07 5.84 -0.59
CA HIS A 107 -3.77 4.59 -0.86
C HIS A 107 -4.10 3.86 0.43
N PRO A 108 -5.33 3.32 0.56
CA PRO A 108 -5.71 2.56 1.73
C PRO A 108 -4.75 1.39 1.91
N LEU A 109 -4.62 0.98 3.16
CA LEU A 109 -3.73 -0.09 3.58
C LEU A 109 -3.96 -1.34 2.74
N CYS A 110 -2.88 -2.06 2.43
CA CYS A 110 -3.03 -3.46 2.09
C CYS A 110 -2.99 -4.24 3.40
N ASN A 111 -4.14 -4.74 3.86
CA ASN A 111 -4.15 -5.70 4.96
C ASN A 111 -3.55 -7.01 4.44
N LEU A 112 -2.33 -7.30 4.89
CA LEU A 112 -1.60 -8.53 4.59
C LEU A 112 -1.90 -9.62 5.61
N ARG A 113 -2.75 -9.31 6.59
CA ARG A 113 -3.30 -10.25 7.54
C ARG A 113 -4.15 -11.27 6.79
N ARG A 114 -3.56 -12.43 6.49
CA ARG A 114 -4.30 -13.58 5.98
C ARG A 114 -4.09 -14.78 6.88
N ASP A 115 -5.21 -15.40 7.19
CA ASP A 115 -5.54 -16.55 8.03
C ASP A 115 -4.81 -17.86 7.64
N THR A 116 -3.50 -17.78 7.33
CA THR A 116 -2.73 -18.91 6.82
C THR A 116 -1.95 -19.54 7.95
N MET A 117 -2.68 -20.29 8.76
CA MET A 117 -2.13 -21.42 9.50
C MET A 117 -1.49 -22.37 8.46
N GLY A 118 -0.17 -22.27 8.20
CA GLY A 118 0.53 -23.31 7.43
C GLY A 118 1.77 -22.99 6.60
N PHE A 119 2.21 -21.74 6.42
CA PHE A 119 3.50 -21.46 5.75
C PHE A 119 4.39 -20.59 6.61
N GLU A 120 5.15 -21.23 7.50
CA GLU A 120 6.39 -20.66 8.00
C GLU A 120 7.37 -20.65 6.82
N SER A 121 7.54 -19.50 6.15
CA SER A 121 8.63 -19.40 5.18
C SER A 121 9.96 -19.39 5.95
N ILE A 122 10.87 -20.26 5.53
CA ILE A 122 12.24 -20.34 6.07
C ILE A 122 13.06 -19.12 5.63
N ASP A 123 12.65 -18.44 4.56
CA ASP A 123 13.32 -17.24 4.07
C ASP A 123 13.19 -16.07 5.04
N SER A 124 14.32 -15.45 5.36
CA SER A 124 14.42 -14.22 6.16
C SER A 124 13.91 -12.98 5.43
N TYR A 125 13.39 -13.12 4.21
CA TYR A 125 12.96 -12.00 3.38
C TYR A 125 11.61 -12.28 2.74
N GLU A 126 10.83 -11.22 2.59
CA GLU A 126 9.59 -11.22 1.81
C GLU A 126 9.59 -10.12 0.78
N VAL A 127 9.11 -10.45 -0.41
CA VAL A 127 8.89 -9.50 -1.49
C VAL A 127 7.39 -9.28 -1.63
N PHE A 128 6.97 -8.02 -1.59
CA PHE A 128 5.62 -7.62 -1.95
C PHE A 128 5.63 -6.94 -3.31
N VAL A 129 4.59 -7.20 -4.10
CA VAL A 129 4.30 -6.49 -5.34
C VAL A 129 2.88 -5.94 -5.23
N LEU A 130 2.73 -4.62 -5.38
CA LEU A 130 1.52 -3.86 -5.11
C LEU A 130 1.15 -3.04 -6.35
N TRP A 131 -0.14 -2.97 -6.68
CA TRP A 131 -0.65 -2.06 -7.69
C TRP A 131 -2.08 -1.62 -7.38
N TYR A 132 -2.36 -0.34 -7.58
CA TYR A 132 -3.69 0.26 -7.38
C TYR A 132 -4.17 0.86 -8.70
N ASN A 133 -5.43 0.59 -9.06
CA ASN A 133 -6.05 1.08 -10.29
C ASN A 133 -6.44 2.56 -10.23
N ASN A 134 -6.80 3.07 -9.04
CA ASN A 134 -7.45 4.39 -8.90
C ASN A 134 -6.56 5.42 -8.19
N VAL A 135 -5.31 5.59 -8.65
CA VAL A 135 -4.35 6.56 -8.05
C VAL A 135 -4.79 8.03 -8.21
N PHE A 136 -5.81 8.31 -9.03
CA PHE A 136 -6.12 9.68 -9.48
C PHE A 136 -7.58 10.11 -9.31
N GLU A 137 -8.44 9.25 -8.75
CA GLU A 137 -9.90 9.52 -8.66
C GLU A 137 -10.32 10.33 -7.43
N GLU A 138 -9.43 10.54 -6.44
CA GLU A 138 -9.77 11.26 -5.19
C GLU A 138 -9.93 12.78 -5.37
N VAL A 139 -9.80 13.27 -6.61
CA VAL A 139 -9.79 14.70 -6.95
C VAL A 139 -11.19 15.21 -7.31
N VAL A 140 -12.27 14.60 -6.81
CA VAL A 140 -13.64 15.03 -7.14
C VAL A 140 -14.38 15.52 -5.90
N GLU A 141 -14.13 16.77 -5.56
CA GLU A 141 -15.16 17.71 -5.09
C GLU A 141 -14.64 19.15 -5.24
N GLY A 142 -14.64 19.67 -6.48
CA GLY A 142 -14.60 21.12 -6.74
C GLY A 142 -13.50 21.70 -7.66
N ALA A 143 -12.56 20.90 -8.18
CA ALA A 143 -11.48 21.43 -9.03
C ALA A 143 -11.68 21.17 -10.54
N GLN A 144 -11.07 22.04 -11.36
CA GLN A 144 -10.75 21.79 -12.78
C GLN A 144 -10.18 20.37 -12.94
N SER A 145 -10.57 19.67 -14.02
CA SER A 145 -10.32 18.24 -14.24
C SER A 145 -9.02 17.71 -13.59
N PRO A 146 -9.09 16.69 -12.71
CA PRO A 146 -7.92 16.06 -12.05
C PRO A 146 -6.78 15.75 -13.01
N THR A 147 -7.15 15.40 -14.24
CA THR A 147 -6.27 15.08 -15.35
C THR A 147 -5.35 16.25 -15.74
N ALA A 148 -5.78 17.49 -15.61
CA ALA A 148 -4.98 18.67 -15.96
C ALA A 148 -3.80 18.86 -15.00
N PHE A 149 -4.01 18.60 -13.70
CA PHE A 149 -2.93 18.65 -12.71
C PHE A 149 -1.87 17.59 -13.01
N PHE A 150 -2.27 16.33 -13.20
CA PHE A 150 -1.31 15.23 -13.44
C PHE A 150 -0.49 15.40 -14.73
N LYS A 151 -0.99 16.13 -15.72
CA LYS A 151 -0.21 16.51 -16.91
C LYS A 151 0.96 17.46 -16.61
N LEU A 152 0.89 18.23 -15.52
CA LEU A 152 1.93 19.18 -15.11
C LEU A 152 2.93 18.57 -14.12
N VAL A 153 2.66 17.38 -13.60
CA VAL A 153 3.50 16.68 -12.64
C VAL A 153 4.78 16.23 -13.32
N THR A 154 5.92 16.55 -12.71
CA THR A 154 7.25 16.18 -13.20
C THR A 154 7.96 15.19 -12.28
N GLU A 155 7.51 15.05 -11.04
CA GLU A 155 8.07 14.10 -10.09
C GLU A 155 6.99 13.48 -9.20
N VAL A 156 7.24 12.24 -8.80
CA VAL A 156 6.48 11.56 -7.75
C VAL A 156 7.44 10.98 -6.73
N ASN A 157 7.18 11.23 -5.47
CA ASN A 157 7.79 10.51 -4.36
C ASN A 157 6.78 9.52 -3.79
N VAL A 158 7.18 8.27 -3.63
CA VAL A 158 6.33 7.23 -3.01
C VAL A 158 6.95 6.83 -1.68
N ASP A 159 6.25 7.14 -0.60
CA ASP A 159 6.62 6.70 0.74
C ASP A 159 5.88 5.40 1.05
N PHE A 160 6.59 4.40 1.57
CA PHE A 160 5.95 3.18 2.03
C PHE A 160 6.14 3.01 3.52
N ILE A 161 5.00 2.80 4.17
CA ILE A 161 4.88 2.65 5.61
C ILE A 161 4.51 1.20 5.84
N ILE A 162 5.45 0.45 6.40
CA ILE A 162 5.20 -0.93 6.84
C ILE A 162 4.70 -0.84 8.27
N ARG A 163 3.57 -1.50 8.56
CA ARG A 163 3.10 -1.67 9.93
C ARG A 163 3.24 -3.12 10.33
N SER A 164 3.75 -3.34 11.53
CA SER A 164 3.78 -4.62 12.22
C SER A 164 2.78 -4.56 13.38
N PRO A 165 2.10 -5.67 13.72
CA PRO A 165 1.24 -5.71 14.91
C PRO A 165 2.05 -5.69 16.23
N TYR A 166 3.36 -5.94 16.14
CA TYR A 166 4.31 -5.82 17.23
C TYR A 166 5.24 -4.65 16.90
N ASP A 167 5.59 -3.81 17.86
CA ASP A 167 6.42 -2.61 17.71
C ASP A 167 7.91 -2.94 17.40
N SER A 168 8.15 -3.96 16.58
CA SER A 168 9.44 -4.34 16.03
C SER A 168 9.68 -3.50 14.77
N GLU A 169 10.80 -2.79 14.72
CA GLU A 169 11.28 -2.16 13.50
C GLU A 169 11.49 -3.23 12.42
N SER A 170 10.53 -3.38 11.50
CA SER A 170 10.74 -4.20 10.31
C SER A 170 11.70 -3.47 9.40
N TYR A 171 12.91 -3.99 9.22
CA TYR A 171 13.89 -3.42 8.30
C TYR A 171 13.48 -3.73 6.86
N SER A 172 13.20 -2.69 6.06
CA SER A 172 13.05 -2.83 4.60
C SER A 172 14.34 -2.47 3.90
N GLU A 173 14.82 -3.36 3.03
CA GLU A 173 16.11 -3.18 2.36
C GLU A 173 16.00 -2.58 0.96
N GLY A 174 14.82 -2.66 0.32
CA GLY A 174 14.69 -2.11 -1.03
C GLY A 174 13.26 -1.79 -1.44
N ARG A 175 13.11 -0.69 -2.19
CA ARG A 175 11.84 -0.19 -2.75
C ARG A 175 11.99 0.08 -4.24
N TYR A 176 10.98 -0.31 -5.00
CA TYR A 176 11.05 -0.34 -6.45
C TYR A 176 9.73 0.07 -7.07
N VAL A 177 9.79 0.75 -8.21
CA VAL A 177 8.59 1.22 -8.91
C VAL A 177 8.71 1.02 -10.42
N LYS A 178 7.60 0.58 -11.02
CA LYS A 178 7.40 0.50 -12.46
C LYS A 178 6.14 1.25 -12.84
N ARG A 179 6.25 2.02 -13.92
CA ARG A 179 5.09 2.62 -14.58
C ARG A 179 4.37 1.57 -15.43
N LEU A 180 3.06 1.41 -15.25
CA LEU A 180 2.25 0.48 -16.04
C LEU A 180 1.46 1.22 -17.13
N ARG A 181 1.38 0.60 -18.30
CA ARG A 181 0.59 1.06 -19.45
C ARG A 181 -0.14 -0.14 -20.07
N ASN A 182 -1.29 0.10 -20.70
CA ASN A 182 -2.02 -0.89 -21.50
C ASN A 182 -1.22 -1.34 -22.73
#